data_AF-A0A7Y9PGB9-F1
#
_entry.id   AF-A0A7Y9PGB9-F1
#
_cell.length_a   1.000
_cell.length_b   1.000
_cell.length_c   1.000
_cell.angle_alpha   90.00
_cell.angle_beta   90.00
_cell.angle_gamma   90.00
#
_symmetry.space_group_name_H-M   'P 1'
#
loop_
_entity.id
_entity.type
_entity.pdbx_description
1 polymer ?
#
loop_
_entity_poly.entity_id
_entity_poly.type
_entity_poly.pdbx_seq_one_letter_code
_entity_poly.pdbx_strand_id
1 'polypeptide(L)'
;MELIPPPSKTRYMAVKSLSSWENPYLTVQGGMLTLHVMLADANTSDLGVGGMLRPAGARRQDLNIRVSDLPAALNAVPQDSWPYGRVVAVEEAHNTPKDASPQVRRNMEVTMQMLSDLGVVVYEWNEGGPGLR
;
A
#
# COMPACT_ATOMS: atom_id res chain seq x y z
N MET A 1 2.05 13.93 5.86
CA MET A 1 1.36 13.79 4.56
C MET A 1 1.48 15.00 3.62
N GLU A 2 1.63 16.22 4.13
CA GLU A 2 1.59 17.46 3.33
C GLU A 2 2.74 17.61 2.31
N LEU A 3 3.89 16.96 2.58
CA LEU A 3 5.07 17.01 1.73
C LEU A 3 5.05 15.98 0.59
N ILE A 4 4.11 15.02 0.61
CA ILE A 4 4.00 14.01 -0.44
C ILE A 4 3.31 14.65 -1.66
N PRO A 5 3.90 14.56 -2.87
CA PRO A 5 3.31 15.19 -4.05
C PRO A 5 1.96 14.57 -4.42
N PRO A 6 1.12 15.30 -5.18
CA PRO A 6 -0.09 14.74 -5.76
C PRO A 6 0.20 13.45 -6.55
N PRO A 7 -0.77 12.51 -6.58
CA PRO A 7 -0.55 11.21 -7.22
C PRO A 7 -0.37 11.34 -8.73
N SER A 8 0.59 10.59 -9.27
CA SER A 8 0.86 10.54 -10.70
C SER A 8 0.19 9.33 -11.34
N LYS A 9 -0.94 9.56 -12.03
CA LYS A 9 -1.71 8.49 -12.70
C LYS A 9 -0.87 7.65 -13.66
N THR A 10 -0.01 8.29 -14.44
CA THR A 10 0.88 7.59 -15.39
C THR A 10 1.82 6.61 -14.69
N ARG A 11 2.31 6.94 -13.49
CA ARG A 11 3.24 6.08 -12.74
C ARG A 11 2.54 4.86 -12.17
N TYR A 12 1.51 5.06 -11.35
CA TYR A 12 0.89 3.92 -10.65
C TYR A 12 0.06 3.01 -11.58
N MET A 13 -0.53 3.54 -12.65
CA MET A 13 -1.27 2.72 -13.64
C MET A 13 -0.37 1.87 -14.54
N ALA A 14 0.93 2.18 -14.60
CA ALA A 14 1.90 1.38 -15.33
C ALA A 14 2.24 0.07 -14.60
N VAL A 15 2.06 0.02 -13.28
CA VAL A 15 2.31 -1.16 -12.46
C VAL A 15 1.23 -2.21 -12.69
N LYS A 16 1.64 -3.43 -13.05
CA LYS A 16 0.72 -4.54 -13.40
C LYS A 16 0.66 -5.66 -12.37
N SER A 17 1.50 -5.62 -11.34
CA SER A 17 1.53 -6.60 -10.26
C SER A 17 1.77 -5.92 -8.92
N LEU A 18 1.12 -6.40 -7.86
CA LEU A 18 1.34 -5.90 -6.51
C LEU A 18 2.77 -6.18 -6.02
N SER A 19 3.40 -7.23 -6.55
CA SER A 19 4.83 -7.50 -6.33
C SER A 19 5.76 -6.40 -6.83
N SER A 20 5.35 -5.63 -7.85
CA SER A 20 6.10 -4.51 -8.42
C SER A 20 5.62 -3.16 -7.89
N TRP A 21 4.65 -3.14 -6.97
CA TRP A 21 4.13 -1.93 -6.36
C TRP A 21 5.10 -1.43 -5.27
N GLU A 22 5.55 -0.18 -5.40
CA GLU A 22 6.54 0.41 -4.49
C GLU A 22 5.96 1.42 -3.49
N ASN A 23 4.81 2.03 -3.80
CA ASN A 23 4.11 2.87 -2.84
C ASN A 23 3.63 2.04 -1.64
N PRO A 24 3.19 2.68 -0.54
CA PRO A 24 2.55 1.94 0.52
C PRO A 24 1.25 1.31 0.01
N TYR A 25 0.93 0.10 0.47
CA TYR A 25 -0.33 -0.55 0.17
C TYR A 25 -0.91 -1.23 1.40
N LEU A 26 -2.23 -1.43 1.39
CA LEU A 26 -2.99 -1.96 2.51
C LEU A 26 -3.66 -3.28 2.13
N THR A 27 -3.56 -4.26 3.01
CA THR A 27 -4.41 -5.45 2.99
C THR A 27 -5.42 -5.35 4.13
N VAL A 28 -6.71 -5.36 3.81
CA VAL A 28 -7.80 -5.18 4.77
C VAL A 28 -8.27 -6.53 5.31
N GLN A 29 -8.31 -6.67 6.63
CA GLN A 29 -8.79 -7.86 7.35
C GLN A 29 -10.00 -7.54 8.26
N GLY A 30 -10.57 -8.56 8.91
CA GLY A 30 -11.81 -8.45 9.69
C GLY A 30 -11.76 -7.45 10.85
N GLY A 31 -10.59 -7.09 11.36
CA GLY A 31 -10.46 -6.05 12.39
C GLY A 31 -9.14 -5.27 12.37
N MET A 32 -8.28 -5.53 11.40
CA MET A 32 -6.93 -4.99 11.30
C MET A 32 -6.62 -4.64 9.85
N LEU A 33 -5.63 -3.78 9.66
CA LEU A 33 -5.02 -3.50 8.38
C LEU A 33 -3.57 -3.97 8.45
N THR A 34 -3.08 -4.59 7.39
CA THR A 34 -1.65 -4.75 7.18
C THR A 34 -1.20 -3.62 6.25
N LEU A 35 -0.37 -2.72 6.76
CA LEU A 35 0.30 -1.68 5.99
C LEU A 35 1.66 -2.19 5.54
N HIS A 36 1.80 -2.32 4.23
CA HIS A 36 3.04 -2.72 3.57
C HIS A 36 3.77 -1.46 3.09
N VAL A 37 5.02 -1.29 3.52
CA VAL A 37 5.85 -0.14 3.16
C VAL A 37 7.14 -0.62 2.53
N MET A 38 7.49 -0.09 1.35
CA MET A 38 8.84 -0.26 0.80
C MET A 38 9.72 0.89 1.27
N LEU A 39 10.75 0.57 2.04
CA LEU A 39 11.74 1.55 2.46
C LEU A 39 12.75 1.79 1.33
N ALA A 40 13.17 3.05 1.17
CA ALA A 40 14.25 3.41 0.26
C ALA A 40 15.55 2.72 0.67
N ASP A 41 16.43 2.48 -0.30
CA ASP A 41 17.76 1.95 0.02
C ASP A 41 18.57 3.00 0.77
N ALA A 42 18.94 2.72 2.02
CA ALA A 42 19.79 3.62 2.81
C ALA A 42 21.25 3.66 2.32
N ASN A 43 21.64 2.75 1.42
CA ASN A 43 23.01 2.66 0.93
C ASN A 43 23.16 3.45 -0.39
N THR A 44 23.91 4.55 -0.30
CA THR A 44 24.17 5.52 -1.39
C THR A 44 25.15 5.03 -2.46
N SER A 45 25.69 3.82 -2.33
CA SER A 45 26.58 3.21 -3.33
C SER A 45 25.80 2.41 -4.37
N ASP A 46 26.19 2.50 -5.64
CA ASP A 46 25.63 1.68 -6.73
C ASP A 46 26.11 0.21 -6.71
N LEU A 47 27.06 -0.13 -5.82
CA LEU A 47 27.61 -1.48 -5.73
C LEU A 47 26.55 -2.47 -5.21
N GLY A 48 26.24 -3.48 -6.02
CA GLY A 48 25.42 -4.64 -5.64
C GLY A 48 23.91 -4.45 -5.71
N VAL A 49 23.40 -3.32 -6.22
CA VAL A 49 21.96 -3.09 -6.43
C VAL A 49 21.36 -4.21 -7.29
N GLY A 50 20.31 -4.88 -6.80
CA GLY A 50 19.62 -5.97 -7.51
C GLY A 50 20.35 -7.32 -7.48
N GLY A 51 21.48 -7.43 -6.79
CA GLY A 51 22.22 -8.69 -6.61
C GLY A 51 21.82 -9.48 -5.36
N MET A 52 22.41 -10.67 -5.17
CA MET A 52 22.16 -11.56 -4.01
C MET A 52 22.36 -10.89 -2.64
N LEU A 53 23.18 -9.84 -2.56
CA LEU A 53 23.49 -9.12 -1.32
C LEU A 53 22.57 -7.92 -1.04
N ARG A 54 21.79 -7.46 -2.03
CA ARG A 54 20.83 -6.34 -1.91
C ARG A 54 19.54 -6.62 -2.70
N PRO A 55 18.74 -7.63 -2.31
CA PRO A 55 17.47 -7.91 -2.97
C PRO A 55 16.45 -6.81 -2.69
N ALA A 56 15.74 -6.35 -3.73
CA ALA A 56 14.80 -5.23 -3.63
C ALA A 56 13.69 -5.44 -2.58
N GLY A 57 13.26 -6.70 -2.39
CA GLY A 57 12.19 -7.09 -1.45
C GLY A 57 12.59 -7.19 0.03
N ALA A 58 13.89 -7.18 0.37
CA ALA A 58 14.32 -7.20 1.79
C ALA A 58 14.03 -5.88 2.53
N ARG A 59 13.50 -4.88 1.83
CA ARG A 59 13.18 -3.55 2.34
C ARG A 59 11.68 -3.37 2.60
N ARG A 60 10.88 -4.42 2.43
CA ARG A 60 9.45 -4.40 2.75
C ARG A 60 9.26 -4.53 4.25
N GLN A 61 8.53 -3.60 4.84
CA GLN A 61 8.09 -3.65 6.23
C GLN A 61 6.56 -3.80 6.26
N ASP A 62 6.09 -4.78 7.03
CA ASP A 62 4.67 -5.04 7.21
C ASP A 62 4.26 -4.64 8.64
N LEU A 63 3.26 -3.78 8.74
CA LEU A 63 2.75 -3.23 10.00
C LEU A 63 1.28 -3.63 10.18
N ASN A 64 0.98 -4.41 11.20
CA ASN A 64 -0.40 -4.72 11.55
C ASN A 64 -0.95 -3.64 12.48
N ILE A 65 -1.91 -2.86 12.00
CA ILE A 65 -2.49 -1.71 12.70
C ILE A 65 -4.00 -1.82 12.79
N ARG A 66 -4.60 -1.11 13.75
CA ARG A 66 -6.06 -0.91 13.77
C ARG A 66 -6.43 0.09 12.70
N VAL A 67 -7.65 0.00 12.17
CA VAL A 67 -8.18 0.96 11.19
C VAL A 67 -8.09 2.41 11.71
N SER A 68 -8.35 2.62 13.01
CA SER A 68 -8.26 3.93 13.65
C SER A 68 -6.85 4.54 13.66
N ASP A 69 -5.81 3.70 13.58
CA ASP A 69 -4.42 4.13 13.71
C ASP A 69 -3.80 4.41 12.34
N LEU A 70 -4.52 4.14 11.25
CA LEU A 70 -4.10 4.37 9.87
C LEU A 70 -3.57 5.80 9.62
N PRO A 71 -4.22 6.88 10.12
CA PRO A 71 -3.72 8.23 9.87
C PRO A 71 -2.34 8.47 10.49
N ALA A 72 -2.11 7.95 11.70
CA ALA A 72 -0.83 8.07 12.39
C ALA A 72 0.23 7.21 11.69
N ALA A 73 -0.13 5.98 11.31
CA ALA A 73 0.77 5.07 10.60
C ALA A 73 1.21 5.64 9.24
N LEU A 74 0.30 6.17 8.42
CA LEU A 74 0.63 6.77 7.14
C LEU A 74 1.47 8.05 7.27
N ASN A 75 1.24 8.85 8.30
CA ASN A 75 2.08 10.03 8.57
C ASN A 75 3.51 9.67 8.98
N ALA A 76 3.72 8.49 9.56
CA ALA A 76 5.04 7.99 9.92
C ALA A 76 5.81 7.37 8.73
N VAL A 77 5.14 7.15 7.59
CA VAL A 77 5.79 6.60 6.39
C VAL A 77 6.75 7.66 5.80
N PRO A 78 8.04 7.31 5.58
CA PRO A 78 9.00 8.22 4.97
C PRO A 78 8.55 8.72 3.60
N GLN A 79 8.92 9.96 3.26
CA GLN A 79 8.55 10.55 1.96
C GLN A 79 9.07 9.75 0.76
N ASP A 80 10.26 9.16 0.88
CA ASP A 80 10.89 8.40 -0.20
C ASP A 80 10.18 7.07 -0.50
N SER A 81 9.26 6.63 0.38
CA SER A 81 8.39 5.48 0.16
C SER A 81 7.17 5.81 -0.72
N TRP A 82 7.07 7.02 -1.28
CA TRP A 82 5.94 7.47 -2.13
C TRP A 82 6.34 7.80 -3.58
N PRO A 83 7.01 6.90 -4.33
CA PRO A 83 7.47 7.17 -5.71
C PRO A 83 6.35 7.54 -6.70
N TYR A 84 5.09 7.20 -6.40
CA TYR A 84 3.92 7.49 -7.25
C TYR A 84 3.10 8.70 -6.75
N GLY A 85 3.56 9.40 -5.70
CA GLY A 85 2.81 10.44 -5.00
C GLY A 85 1.77 9.86 -4.03
N ARG A 86 0.85 10.70 -3.53
CA ARG A 86 -0.20 10.31 -2.54
C ARG A 86 -1.26 9.37 -3.11
N VAL A 87 -0.86 8.13 -3.37
CA VAL A 87 -1.73 7.02 -3.76
C VAL A 87 -1.39 5.79 -2.94
N VAL A 88 -2.40 5.09 -2.45
CA VAL A 88 -2.25 3.83 -1.71
C VAL A 88 -3.07 2.77 -2.43
N ALA A 89 -2.43 1.64 -2.74
CA ALA A 89 -3.17 0.49 -3.21
C ALA A 89 -3.87 -0.20 -2.04
N VAL A 90 -5.09 -0.68 -2.25
CA VAL A 90 -5.86 -1.36 -1.21
C VAL A 90 -6.40 -2.67 -1.77
N GLU A 91 -6.18 -3.76 -1.04
CA GLU A 91 -6.70 -5.08 -1.36
C GLU A 91 -7.45 -5.70 -0.17
N GLU A 92 -8.37 -6.62 -0.47
CA GLU A 92 -9.02 -7.45 0.53
C GLU A 92 -8.14 -8.65 0.87
N ALA A 93 -8.06 -9.05 2.14
CA ALA A 93 -7.34 -10.25 2.51
C ALA A 93 -7.94 -11.51 1.83
N HIS A 94 -7.09 -12.16 1.04
CA HIS A 94 -7.41 -13.45 0.41
C HIS A 94 -7.64 -14.52 1.49
N ASN A 95 -8.67 -15.35 1.32
CA ASN A 95 -9.12 -16.39 2.27
C ASN A 95 -9.85 -15.91 3.54
N THR A 96 -10.51 -14.76 3.47
CA THR A 96 -11.42 -14.32 4.53
C THR A 96 -12.56 -15.35 4.75
N PRO A 97 -12.79 -15.83 5.99
CA PRO A 97 -13.93 -16.68 6.33
C PRO A 97 -15.27 -16.03 5.95
N LYS A 98 -16.25 -16.82 5.47
CA LYS A 98 -17.53 -16.29 4.94
C LYS A 98 -18.32 -15.46 5.96
N ASP A 99 -18.18 -15.80 7.24
CA ASP A 99 -18.75 -15.09 8.38
C ASP A 99 -18.05 -13.75 8.66
N ALA A 100 -16.76 -13.63 8.34
CA ALA A 100 -15.98 -12.40 8.46
C ALA A 100 -16.08 -11.47 7.24
N SER A 101 -16.49 -11.96 6.06
CA SER A 101 -16.59 -11.16 4.82
C SER A 101 -17.42 -9.87 4.96
N PRO A 102 -18.59 -9.84 5.62
CA PRO A 102 -19.33 -8.59 5.80
C PRO A 102 -18.56 -7.56 6.62
N GLN A 103 -17.77 -8.01 7.60
CA GLN A 103 -16.95 -7.13 8.42
C GLN A 103 -15.78 -6.57 7.63
N VAL A 104 -15.13 -7.40 6.81
CA VAL A 104 -14.03 -6.98 5.94
C VAL A 104 -14.48 -5.92 4.93
N ARG A 105 -15.65 -6.09 4.31
CA ARG A 105 -16.22 -5.08 3.40
C ARG A 105 -16.48 -3.74 4.08
N ARG A 106 -17.04 -3.74 5.30
CA ARG A 106 -17.22 -2.51 6.08
C ARG A 106 -15.89 -1.85 6.41
N ASN A 107 -14.90 -2.65 6.80
CA ASN A 107 -13.56 -2.12 7.07
C ASN A 107 -12.91 -1.55 5.81
N MET A 108 -13.15 -2.17 4.64
CA MET A 108 -12.70 -1.66 3.36
C MET A 108 -13.27 -0.27 3.08
N GLU A 109 -14.60 -0.11 3.20
CA GLU A 109 -15.29 1.17 3.02
C GLU A 109 -14.76 2.25 4.00
N VAL A 110 -14.62 1.91 5.27
CA VAL A 110 -14.07 2.83 6.29
C VAL A 110 -12.63 3.22 5.97
N THR A 111 -11.81 2.27 5.53
CA THR A 111 -10.41 2.50 5.15
C THR A 111 -10.32 3.42 3.95
N MET A 112 -11.12 3.18 2.92
CA MET A 112 -11.18 4.01 1.72
C MET A 112 -11.64 5.44 2.04
N GLN A 113 -12.67 5.59 2.87
CA GLN A 113 -13.14 6.90 3.31
C GLN A 113 -12.03 7.64 4.07
N MET A 114 -11.36 6.96 5.00
CA MET A 114 -10.28 7.56 5.78
C MET A 114 -9.08 7.99 4.91
N LEU A 115 -8.71 7.19 3.91
CA LEU A 115 -7.69 7.57 2.93
C LEU A 115 -8.11 8.80 2.13
N SER A 116 -9.37 8.85 1.68
CA SER A 116 -9.94 9.99 0.97
C SER A 116 -9.90 11.27 1.83
N ASP A 117 -10.29 11.18 3.10
CA ASP A 117 -10.27 12.31 4.04
C ASP A 117 -8.84 12.82 4.30
N LEU A 118 -7.83 11.94 4.21
CA LEU A 118 -6.41 12.29 4.28
C LEU A 118 -5.86 12.87 2.96
N GLY A 119 -6.68 12.98 1.92
CA GLY A 119 -6.25 13.43 0.59
C GLY A 119 -5.39 12.42 -0.17
N VAL A 120 -5.51 11.13 0.20
CA VAL A 120 -4.82 10.02 -0.45
C VAL A 120 -5.74 9.40 -1.50
N VAL A 121 -5.24 9.25 -2.73
CA VAL A 121 -5.98 8.53 -3.76
C VAL A 121 -5.93 7.03 -3.47
N VAL A 122 -7.10 6.41 -3.48
CA VAL A 122 -7.24 4.96 -3.35
C VAL A 122 -7.08 4.32 -4.72
N TYR A 123 -6.24 3.30 -4.81
CA TYR A 123 -6.18 2.40 -5.95
C TYR A 123 -6.62 1.00 -5.51
N GLU A 124 -7.83 0.59 -5.90
CA GLU A 124 -8.32 -0.74 -5.59
C GLU A 124 -7.54 -1.80 -6.38
N TRP A 125 -6.82 -2.65 -5.65
CA TRP A 125 -6.13 -3.79 -6.20
C TRP A 125 -7.04 -5.01 -6.13
N ASN A 126 -7.58 -5.40 -7.28
CA ASN A 126 -8.26 -6.67 -7.46
C ASN A 126 -7.34 -7.54 -8.31
N GLU A 127 -6.85 -8.68 -7.78
CA GLU A 127 -6.17 -9.70 -8.59
C GLU A 127 -7.13 -10.17 -9.70
N GLY A 128 -7.06 -9.51 -10.86
CA GLY A 128 -8.04 -9.62 -11.94
C GLY A 128 -8.10 -8.40 -12.86
N GLY A 129 -7.73 -7.21 -12.38
CA GLY A 129 -7.69 -5.96 -13.16
C GLY A 129 -9.01 -5.60 -13.89
N PRO A 130 -9.09 -4.45 -14.59
CA PRO A 130 -10.27 -4.09 -15.40
C PRO A 130 -10.45 -4.93 -16.67
N GLY A 131 -9.84 -6.12 -16.75
CA GLY A 131 -9.55 -6.81 -18.01
C GLY A 131 -10.13 -8.22 -18.17
N LEU A 132 -10.92 -8.73 -17.22
CA LEU A 132 -11.56 -10.05 -17.35
C LEU A 132 -12.95 -10.06 -16.69
N ARG A 133 -13.93 -9.43 -17.35
CA ARG A 133 -15.34 -9.82 -17.31
C ARG A 133 -15.96 -9.59 -18.68
#